data_AF-A0A3Q7HMU3-F1
#
_entry.id   AF-A0A3Q7HMU3-F1
#
_cell.length_a   1.000
_cell.length_b   1.000
_cell.length_c   1.000
_cell.angle_alpha   90.00
_cell.angle_beta   90.00
_cell.angle_gamma   90.00
#
_symmetry.space_group_name_H-M   'P 1'
#
loop_
_entity.id
_entity.type
_entity.pdbx_description
1 polymer ?
#
loop_
_entity_poly.entity_id
_entity_poly.type
_entity_poly.pdbx_seq_one_letter_code
_entity_poly.pdbx_strand_id
1 'polypeptide(L)'
;MCQEKFVQKVVDTLLDNGIRGRPMRDGHNKFYKSFSDVIEGKEGRFRETLLGKRVNYSGRSVIVVGVTKSKNQDKEPIVWEIVQEVMQGHPVLLNRAPTLHRLGIQAFQPVLVEGRAICLHPLVCKGFNADFDGDQMAEAQVEARYVFSYEYLASGYWGSRFRATYGNVHAVEKLRQSIEIWYATSEYLRQEINLNFRMTDPFNPVHIMSFSGARGSASQVHQLVGMKGLMSDPQGQMIDLPIQSSLRKGLSLTEYIISCFGARKGVADTFVPTSYAGYLTRRLVEVVQHIVVRRTDCGTTRGIYVSPRNGIMAKRIFSQTLIGRVLADDIYMGS
;
A
#
# COMPACT_ATOMS: atom_id res chain seq x y z
N MET A 1 33.51 6.44 50.64
CA MET A 1 32.18 5.86 50.36
C MET A 1 31.25 6.75 49.51
N CYS A 2 31.15 8.08 49.72
CA CYS A 2 30.26 8.94 48.88
C CYS A 2 30.83 9.26 47.49
N GLN A 3 32.15 9.43 47.33
CA GLN A 3 32.76 9.80 46.04
C GLN A 3 32.74 8.66 45.02
N GLU A 4 33.02 7.42 45.43
CA GLU A 4 32.96 6.24 44.53
C GLU A 4 31.56 6.01 43.98
N LYS A 5 30.52 6.18 44.82
CA LYS A 5 29.12 6.10 44.39
C LYS A 5 28.75 7.21 43.39
N PHE A 6 29.32 8.39 43.54
CA PHE A 6 29.11 9.49 42.60
C PHE A 6 29.78 9.22 41.25
N VAL A 7 31.04 8.79 41.25
CA VAL A 7 31.76 8.41 40.01
C VAL A 7 31.03 7.29 39.28
N GLN A 8 30.60 6.25 40.01
CA GLN A 8 29.82 5.17 39.41
C GLN A 8 28.55 5.70 38.73
N LYS A 9 27.82 6.61 39.38
CA LYS A 9 26.60 7.21 38.80
C LYS A 9 26.89 8.01 37.54
N VAL A 10 28.00 8.74 37.49
CA VAL A 10 28.42 9.50 36.29
C VAL A 10 28.79 8.57 35.14
N VAL A 11 29.55 7.49 35.43
CA VAL A 11 29.92 6.47 34.43
C VAL A 11 28.67 5.76 33.90
N ASP A 12 27.76 5.35 34.80
CA ASP A 12 26.49 4.73 34.43
C ASP A 12 25.69 5.67 33.51
N THR A 13 25.57 6.95 33.87
CA THR A 13 24.86 7.96 33.06
C THR A 13 25.50 8.17 31.68
N LEU A 14 26.83 8.12 31.59
CA LEU A 14 27.55 8.30 30.33
C LEU A 14 27.37 7.10 29.39
N LEU A 15 27.43 5.88 29.93
CA LEU A 15 27.27 4.66 29.15
C LEU A 15 25.80 4.41 28.78
N ASP A 16 24.89 4.53 29.74
CA ASP A 16 23.46 4.34 29.55
C ASP A 16 22.64 5.09 30.63
N ASN A 17 22.06 6.21 30.20
CA ASN A 17 21.37 7.16 31.05
C ASN A 17 19.98 6.64 31.40
N GLY A 18 19.85 6.02 32.58
CA GLY A 18 18.56 5.57 33.11
C GLY A 18 18.49 4.08 33.44
N ILE A 19 19.55 3.30 33.21
CA ILE A 19 19.61 1.90 33.70
C ILE A 19 19.45 1.88 35.22
N ARG A 20 20.19 2.73 35.93
CA ARG A 20 20.22 2.77 37.40
C ARG A 20 19.69 4.10 37.93
N GLY A 21 18.37 4.22 37.98
CA GLY A 21 17.67 5.33 38.61
C GLY A 21 17.14 6.36 37.62
N ARG A 22 16.83 7.57 38.12
CA ARG A 22 16.25 8.62 37.28
C ARG A 22 17.29 9.16 36.29
N PRO A 23 16.97 9.24 34.99
CA PRO A 23 17.88 9.74 33.99
C PRO A 23 18.22 11.20 34.24
N MET A 24 19.51 11.53 34.11
CA MET A 24 20.02 12.88 34.32
C MET A 24 19.62 13.81 33.17
N ARG A 25 19.35 15.06 33.51
CA ARG A 25 18.91 16.11 32.59
C ARG A 25 19.94 17.25 32.54
N ASP A 26 19.99 17.92 31.39
CA ASP A 26 20.71 19.17 31.22
C ASP A 26 19.97 20.35 31.89
N GLY A 27 20.57 21.54 31.81
CA GLY A 27 19.97 22.78 32.32
C GLY A 27 18.67 23.20 31.60
N HIS A 28 18.36 22.60 30.46
CA HIS A 28 17.14 22.84 29.67
C HIS A 28 16.11 21.72 29.84
N ASN A 29 16.25 20.87 30.87
CA ASN A 29 15.35 19.78 31.20
C ASN A 29 15.28 18.66 30.13
N LYS A 30 16.28 18.57 29.25
CA LYS A 30 16.44 17.50 28.26
C LYS A 30 17.35 16.42 28.83
N PHE A 31 17.05 15.15 28.56
CA PHE A 31 17.92 14.06 28.99
C PHE A 31 19.25 14.08 28.24
N TYR A 32 20.35 13.79 28.94
CA TYR A 32 21.63 13.55 28.29
C TYR A 32 21.53 12.30 27.41
N LYS A 33 21.99 12.40 26.15
CA LYS A 33 22.15 11.23 25.28
C LYS A 33 23.36 10.43 25.79
N SER A 34 23.13 9.18 26.17
CA SER A 34 24.18 8.26 26.55
C SER A 34 24.87 7.64 25.34
N PHE A 35 25.97 6.93 25.56
CA PHE A 35 26.66 6.19 24.51
C PHE A 35 25.73 5.14 23.85
N SER A 36 24.93 4.45 24.66
CA SER A 36 23.95 3.47 24.17
C SER A 36 22.89 4.13 23.28
N ASP A 37 22.39 5.32 23.64
CA ASP A 37 21.44 6.09 22.82
C ASP A 37 22.02 6.54 21.47
N VAL A 38 23.34 6.73 21.39
CA VAL A 38 24.01 7.10 20.13
C VAL A 38 24.07 5.90 19.18
N ILE A 39 24.18 4.70 19.72
CA ILE A 39 24.30 3.47 18.92
C ILE A 39 22.93 2.90 18.56
N GLU A 40 22.04 2.82 19.54
CA GLU A 40 20.75 2.16 19.46
C GLU A 40 19.62 3.10 19.01
N GLY A 41 18.44 2.52 18.78
CA GLY A 41 17.25 3.29 18.39
C GLY A 41 17.20 3.65 16.90
N LYS A 42 16.19 4.45 16.53
CA LYS A 42 15.92 4.83 15.12
C LYS A 42 16.91 5.87 14.60
N GLU A 43 17.33 6.80 15.46
CA GLU A 43 18.36 7.83 15.22
C GLU A 43 19.78 7.34 15.62
N GLY A 44 19.90 6.05 15.97
CA GLY A 44 21.19 5.46 16.31
C GLY A 44 22.07 5.27 15.08
N ARG A 45 23.39 5.24 15.29
CA ARG A 45 24.41 5.13 14.22
C ARG A 45 24.19 3.94 13.29
N PHE A 46 23.74 2.79 13.81
CA PHE A 46 23.48 1.61 12.97
C PHE A 46 22.39 1.84 11.93
N ARG A 47 21.27 2.45 12.32
CA ARG A 47 20.11 2.62 11.42
C ARG A 47 20.23 3.86 10.56
N GLU A 48 20.64 4.97 11.15
CA GLU A 48 20.70 6.24 10.44
C GLU A 48 21.95 6.35 9.57
N THR A 49 23.13 5.98 10.08
CA THR A 49 24.40 6.21 9.38
C THR A 49 24.87 5.01 8.56
N LEU A 50 24.82 3.79 9.11
CA LEU A 50 25.35 2.61 8.42
C LEU A 50 24.40 2.10 7.33
N LEU A 51 23.11 2.02 7.62
CA LEU A 51 22.08 1.59 6.66
C LEU A 51 21.53 2.76 5.82
N GLY A 52 21.37 3.95 6.43
CA GLY A 52 20.80 5.14 5.80
C GLY A 52 21.84 6.10 5.19
N LYS A 53 22.62 5.65 4.22
CA LYS A 53 23.64 6.53 3.61
C LYS A 53 23.05 7.48 2.58
N ARG A 54 23.40 8.77 2.71
CA ARG A 54 23.20 9.74 1.62
C ARG A 54 24.23 9.45 0.53
N VAL A 55 23.77 9.44 -0.72
CA VAL A 55 24.59 9.14 -1.90
C VAL A 55 24.79 10.40 -2.74
N ASN A 56 25.93 10.48 -3.42
CA ASN A 56 26.18 11.49 -4.45
C ASN A 56 25.55 11.04 -5.78
N TYR A 57 25.52 11.92 -6.78
CA TYR A 57 24.93 11.65 -8.10
C TYR A 57 23.45 11.24 -8.04
N SER A 58 22.69 11.93 -7.18
CA SER A 58 21.25 11.76 -7.05
C SER A 58 20.50 13.07 -7.22
N GLY A 59 19.35 13.02 -7.89
CA GLY A 59 18.41 14.13 -8.05
C GLY A 59 17.03 13.80 -7.47
N ARG A 60 16.19 14.81 -7.28
CA ARG A 60 14.76 14.61 -6.96
C ARG A 60 13.93 15.67 -7.68
N SER A 61 12.86 15.24 -8.31
CA SER A 61 11.88 16.16 -8.91
C SER A 61 10.47 15.57 -8.91
N VAL A 62 9.50 16.43 -9.24
CA VAL A 62 8.08 16.08 -9.42
C VAL A 62 7.92 15.26 -10.69
N ILE A 63 7.03 14.26 -10.66
CA ILE A 63 6.70 13.45 -11.84
C ILE A 63 5.53 14.03 -12.61
N VAL A 64 5.61 13.95 -13.94
CA VAL A 64 4.54 14.34 -14.86
C VAL A 64 4.32 13.24 -15.91
N VAL A 65 3.14 13.23 -16.50
CA VAL A 65 2.83 12.30 -17.60
C VAL A 65 3.72 12.65 -18.78
N GLY A 66 4.51 11.68 -19.25
CA GLY A 66 5.35 11.86 -20.43
C GLY A 66 4.51 11.94 -21.71
N VAL A 67 4.29 13.15 -22.21
CA VAL A 67 3.94 13.39 -23.61
C VAL A 67 5.17 14.06 -24.24
N THR A 68 5.80 13.38 -25.19
CA THR A 68 7.01 13.82 -25.90
C THR A 68 6.81 15.22 -26.46
N LYS A 69 7.37 16.24 -25.80
CA LYS A 69 7.60 17.54 -26.40
C LYS A 69 9.08 17.62 -26.79
N SER A 70 9.31 17.78 -28.08
CA SER A 70 10.63 17.95 -28.68
C SER A 70 11.25 19.29 -28.25
N LYS A 71 12.59 19.31 -28.18
CA LYS A 71 13.43 20.43 -27.72
C LYS A 71 13.27 21.72 -28.57
N ASN A 72 13.32 22.88 -27.92
CA ASN A 72 13.74 24.17 -28.46
C ASN A 72 15.28 24.32 -28.36
N GLN A 73 15.85 24.91 -29.41
CA GLN A 73 17.29 24.93 -29.72
C GLN A 73 18.02 26.20 -29.21
N ASP A 74 17.79 26.62 -27.97
CA ASP A 74 18.28 27.94 -27.50
C ASP A 74 19.59 27.90 -26.69
N LYS A 75 20.35 26.80 -26.70
CA LYS A 75 21.62 26.67 -25.96
C LYS A 75 22.73 26.08 -26.83
N GLU A 76 23.99 26.32 -26.44
CA GLU A 76 25.19 25.82 -27.13
C GLU A 76 25.01 24.35 -27.58
N PRO A 77 24.94 24.09 -28.90
CA PRO A 77 24.50 22.80 -29.43
C PRO A 77 25.48 21.67 -29.06
N ILE A 78 26.76 22.00 -28.96
CA ILE A 78 27.86 21.05 -28.70
C ILE A 78 27.70 20.34 -27.36
N VAL A 79 27.32 21.06 -26.29
CA VAL A 79 27.17 20.45 -24.95
C VAL A 79 26.04 19.43 -24.94
N TRP A 80 24.95 19.71 -25.66
CA TRP A 80 23.81 18.79 -25.73
C TRP A 80 24.10 17.54 -26.53
N GLU A 81 24.89 17.64 -27.59
CA GLU A 81 25.34 16.49 -28.37
C GLU A 81 26.19 15.55 -27.50
N ILE A 82 27.18 16.10 -26.78
CA ILE A 82 28.01 15.33 -25.85
C ILE A 82 27.16 14.68 -24.75
N VAL A 83 26.22 15.44 -24.15
CA VAL A 83 25.34 14.89 -23.11
C VAL A 83 24.45 13.77 -23.67
N GLN A 84 23.94 13.90 -24.89
CA GLN A 84 23.15 12.84 -25.52
C GLN A 84 24.00 11.60 -25.81
N GLU A 85 25.25 11.76 -26.25
CA GLU A 85 26.17 10.66 -26.47
C GLU A 85 26.52 9.95 -25.16
N VAL A 86 26.89 10.71 -24.11
CA VAL A 86 27.19 10.16 -22.78
C VAL A 86 25.98 9.45 -22.18
N MET A 87 24.76 9.98 -22.35
CA MET A 87 23.56 9.33 -21.80
C MET A 87 23.24 8.00 -22.48
N GLN A 88 23.65 7.79 -23.73
CA GLN A 88 23.39 6.55 -24.45
C GLN A 88 24.12 5.38 -23.79
N GLY A 89 23.35 4.41 -23.29
CA GLY A 89 23.89 3.21 -22.64
C GLY A 89 24.18 3.35 -21.14
N HIS A 90 23.81 4.49 -20.52
CA HIS A 90 23.84 4.73 -19.08
C HIS A 90 22.41 4.86 -18.51
N PRO A 91 21.82 3.78 -17.97
CA PRO A 91 20.51 3.83 -17.34
C PRO A 91 20.55 4.57 -16.00
N VAL A 92 19.42 5.17 -15.64
CA VAL A 92 19.19 5.82 -14.34
C VAL A 92 18.18 5.01 -13.53
N LEU A 93 18.37 4.92 -12.22
CA LEU A 93 17.38 4.35 -11.32
C LEU A 93 16.40 5.42 -10.88
N LEU A 94 15.10 5.13 -10.99
CA LEU A 94 14.04 5.90 -10.35
C LEU A 94 13.55 5.16 -9.11
N ASN A 95 13.34 5.91 -8.03
CA ASN A 95 12.80 5.40 -6.78
C ASN A 95 11.72 6.35 -6.24
N ARG A 96 10.58 5.78 -5.82
CA ARG A 96 9.53 6.51 -5.10
C ARG A 96 9.49 6.08 -3.64
N ALA A 97 9.45 7.07 -2.74
CA ALA A 97 9.20 6.83 -1.34
C ALA A 97 7.67 6.80 -1.07
N PRO A 98 7.17 5.87 -0.23
CA PRO A 98 7.87 4.75 0.40
C PRO A 98 8.08 3.55 -0.54
N THR A 99 9.25 2.92 -0.48
CA THR A 99 9.56 1.71 -1.27
C THR A 99 9.03 0.46 -0.55
N LEU A 100 7.88 -0.06 -0.99
CA LEU A 100 7.23 -1.23 -0.36
C LEU A 100 7.73 -2.58 -0.87
N HIS A 101 8.23 -2.62 -2.10
CA HIS A 101 8.69 -3.83 -2.78
C HIS A 101 9.73 -3.48 -3.85
N ARG A 102 10.41 -4.49 -4.41
CA ARG A 102 11.47 -4.31 -5.42
C ARG A 102 11.05 -3.43 -6.61
N LEU A 103 9.79 -3.49 -7.04
CA LEU A 103 9.28 -2.74 -8.19
C LEU A 103 9.15 -1.23 -7.94
N GLY A 104 9.35 -0.77 -6.71
CA GLY A 104 9.44 0.66 -6.37
C GLY A 104 10.80 1.27 -6.71
N ILE A 105 11.74 0.47 -7.22
CA ILE A 105 13.01 0.91 -7.79
C ILE A 105 13.14 0.25 -9.18
N GLN A 106 13.24 1.05 -10.23
CA GLN A 106 13.40 0.54 -11.60
C GLN A 106 14.42 1.37 -12.36
N ALA A 107 15.10 0.71 -13.31
CA ALA A 107 16.05 1.35 -14.20
C ALA A 107 15.35 1.82 -15.48
N PHE A 108 15.67 3.03 -15.94
CA PHE A 108 15.17 3.59 -17.19
C PHE A 108 16.31 4.17 -18.00
N GLN A 109 16.18 4.13 -19.32
CA GLN A 109 17.05 4.89 -20.21
C GLN A 109 16.56 6.36 -20.19
N PRO A 110 17.39 7.32 -19.76
CA PRO A 110 16.96 8.70 -19.66
C PRO A 110 16.81 9.33 -21.06
N VAL A 111 15.76 10.13 -21.23
CA VAL A 111 15.50 10.92 -22.44
C VAL A 111 15.48 12.39 -22.06
N LEU A 112 16.25 13.20 -22.76
CA LEU A 112 16.28 14.64 -22.52
C LEU A 112 14.94 15.26 -22.93
N VAL A 113 14.30 15.94 -21.98
CA VAL A 113 13.05 16.66 -22.15
C VAL A 113 13.22 18.11 -21.71
N GLU A 114 12.36 18.99 -22.20
CA GLU A 114 12.29 20.35 -21.68
C GLU A 114 11.55 20.41 -20.35
N GLY A 115 12.01 21.28 -19.47
CA GLY A 115 11.41 21.49 -18.15
C GLY A 115 12.25 20.90 -17.02
N ARG A 116 11.67 20.91 -15.81
CA ARG A 116 12.33 20.47 -14.58
C ARG A 116 11.71 19.20 -13.98
N ALA A 117 10.61 18.71 -14.57
CA ALA A 117 9.87 17.56 -14.07
C ALA A 117 10.31 16.27 -14.76
N ILE A 118 10.23 15.15 -14.04
CA ILE A 118 10.54 13.83 -14.59
C ILE A 118 9.31 13.30 -15.34
N CYS A 119 9.45 13.03 -16.63
CA CYS A 119 8.41 12.41 -17.42
C CYS A 119 8.40 10.89 -17.19
N LEU A 120 7.28 10.37 -16.66
CA LEU A 120 7.13 8.94 -16.39
C LEU A 120 6.09 8.31 -17.32
N HIS A 121 6.36 7.09 -17.75
CA HIS A 121 5.42 6.32 -18.56
C HIS A 121 4.22 5.83 -17.71
N PRO A 122 2.95 6.05 -18.12
CA PRO A 122 1.79 5.73 -17.29
C PRO A 122 1.69 4.25 -16.85
N LEU A 123 2.17 3.31 -17.68
CA LEU A 123 2.12 1.88 -17.35
C LEU A 123 2.99 1.49 -16.15
N VAL A 124 4.05 2.25 -15.84
CA VAL A 124 4.93 1.94 -14.71
C VAL A 124 4.45 2.55 -13.39
N CYS A 125 3.48 3.48 -13.43
CA CYS A 125 2.92 4.12 -12.24
C CYS A 125 2.37 3.12 -11.20
N LYS A 126 1.76 2.02 -11.66
CA LYS A 126 1.31 0.92 -10.77
C LYS A 126 2.47 0.24 -10.07
N GLY A 127 3.61 0.15 -10.74
CA GLY A 127 4.91 -0.26 -10.20
C GLY A 127 5.33 0.57 -9.00
N PHE A 128 5.29 1.89 -9.14
CA PHE A 128 5.70 2.81 -8.08
C PHE A 128 4.60 3.14 -7.06
N ASN A 129 3.38 2.66 -7.30
CA ASN A 129 2.17 3.11 -6.61
C ASN A 129 2.04 4.65 -6.64
N ALA A 130 2.38 5.25 -7.79
CA ALA A 130 2.48 6.70 -7.98
C ALA A 130 1.34 7.26 -8.82
N ASP A 131 0.98 8.51 -8.57
CA ASP A 131 0.09 9.33 -9.38
C ASP A 131 0.71 10.70 -9.68
N PHE A 132 -0.01 11.55 -10.42
CA PHE A 132 0.54 12.80 -10.97
C PHE A 132 -0.03 14.05 -10.27
N ASP A 133 -0.32 13.94 -8.98
CA ASP A 133 -0.93 15.01 -8.16
C ASP A 133 0.09 15.82 -7.34
N GLY A 134 1.38 15.53 -7.49
CA GLY A 134 2.48 16.19 -6.76
C GLY A 134 3.57 15.23 -6.26
N ASP A 135 3.41 13.93 -6.51
CA ASP A 135 4.41 12.91 -6.22
C ASP A 135 5.80 13.27 -6.75
N GLN A 136 6.81 12.92 -5.96
CA GLN A 136 8.22 13.15 -6.29
C GLN A 136 8.96 11.82 -6.36
N MET A 137 9.90 11.74 -7.30
CA MET A 137 10.81 10.59 -7.40
C MET A 137 12.25 11.05 -7.28
N ALA A 138 13.07 10.20 -6.66
CA ALA A 138 14.51 10.36 -6.66
C ALA A 138 15.11 9.60 -7.83
N GLU A 139 16.04 10.22 -8.53
CA GLU A 139 16.86 9.60 -9.56
C GLU A 139 18.29 9.40 -9.06
N ALA A 140 18.93 8.29 -9.44
CA ALA A 140 20.33 8.04 -9.15
C ALA A 140 21.00 7.30 -10.32
N GLN A 141 22.24 7.66 -10.63
CA GLN A 141 23.03 6.98 -11.65
C GLN A 141 23.60 5.67 -11.09
N VAL A 142 23.46 4.56 -11.84
CA VAL A 142 24.01 3.24 -11.44
C VAL A 142 24.52 2.48 -12.67
N GLU A 143 25.59 1.71 -12.50
CA GLU A 143 26.00 0.65 -13.43
C GLU A 143 25.04 -0.56 -13.33
N ALA A 144 23.77 -0.39 -13.67
CA ALA A 144 22.77 -1.45 -13.60
C ALA A 144 22.36 -1.87 -15.02
N ARG A 145 23.06 -2.85 -15.60
CA ARG A 145 22.76 -3.27 -16.99
C ARG A 145 21.77 -4.41 -17.17
N TYR A 146 21.34 -5.18 -16.15
CA TYR A 146 20.59 -6.42 -16.47
C TYR A 146 19.52 -6.98 -15.50
N VAL A 147 19.13 -6.35 -14.38
CA VAL A 147 18.34 -7.09 -13.35
C VAL A 147 16.92 -6.57 -13.08
N PHE A 148 16.47 -5.46 -13.69
CA PHE A 148 15.21 -4.83 -13.29
C PHE A 148 14.21 -4.60 -14.43
N SER A 149 13.64 -5.68 -14.94
CA SER A 149 12.32 -5.78 -15.62
C SER A 149 12.14 -7.26 -15.96
N TYR A 150 11.04 -7.98 -15.72
CA TYR A 150 9.60 -7.76 -15.86
C TYR A 150 8.86 -8.72 -14.91
N GLU A 151 7.64 -8.38 -14.48
CA GLU A 151 6.49 -9.30 -14.25
C GLU A 151 5.37 -8.61 -13.45
N TYR A 152 4.14 -8.61 -13.96
CA TYR A 152 2.92 -8.15 -13.28
C TYR A 152 1.71 -9.01 -13.68
N LEU A 153 0.71 -9.07 -12.77
CA LEU A 153 -0.67 -9.63 -12.82
C LEU A 153 -0.79 -10.94 -12.00
N ALA A 154 -1.74 -11.17 -11.09
CA ALA A 154 -2.98 -10.51 -10.68
C ALA A 154 -3.43 -11.05 -9.28
N SER A 155 -4.28 -10.33 -8.55
CA SER A 155 -5.15 -10.93 -7.52
C SER A 155 -6.46 -10.14 -7.37
N GLY A 156 -7.58 -10.86 -7.22
CA GLY A 156 -8.95 -10.32 -7.14
C GLY A 156 -9.73 -10.98 -6.01
N TYR A 157 -10.54 -10.18 -5.31
CA TYR A 157 -11.31 -10.53 -4.11
C TYR A 157 -12.70 -11.08 -4.44
N TRP A 158 -13.23 -11.93 -3.55
CA TRP A 158 -14.57 -12.54 -3.61
C TRP A 158 -15.44 -12.09 -2.43
N GLY A 159 -16.74 -11.88 -2.66
CA GLY A 159 -17.77 -11.67 -1.63
C GLY A 159 -18.84 -12.76 -1.69
N SER A 160 -19.41 -13.14 -0.54
CA SER A 160 -20.46 -14.18 -0.41
C SER A 160 -21.62 -13.68 0.46
N ARG A 161 -22.85 -14.06 0.09
CA ARG A 161 -24.14 -13.64 0.67
C ARG A 161 -24.76 -14.79 1.48
N PHE A 162 -25.33 -14.48 2.64
CA PHE A 162 -26.12 -15.42 3.45
C PHE A 162 -27.55 -14.89 3.66
N ARG A 163 -28.51 -15.82 3.82
CA ARG A 163 -29.94 -15.58 4.04
C ARG A 163 -30.39 -16.52 5.18
N ALA A 164 -31.15 -16.02 6.17
CA ALA A 164 -31.97 -16.86 7.05
C ALA A 164 -33.07 -16.04 7.77
N THR A 165 -34.13 -16.75 8.12
CA THR A 165 -35.51 -16.34 8.42
C THR A 165 -35.83 -15.94 9.87
N TYR A 166 -36.98 -15.28 10.02
CA TYR A 166 -37.51 -14.56 11.19
C TYR A 166 -37.96 -15.42 12.39
N GLY A 167 -37.81 -14.83 13.59
CA GLY A 167 -38.44 -15.16 14.86
C GLY A 167 -38.55 -13.89 15.75
N ASN A 168 -39.49 -13.89 16.71
CA ASN A 168 -40.01 -12.74 17.48
C ASN A 168 -38.98 -11.85 18.21
N VAL A 169 -39.29 -10.55 18.33
CA VAL A 169 -38.30 -9.46 18.30
C VAL A 169 -38.22 -8.65 19.61
N HIS A 170 -37.14 -8.80 20.36
CA HIS A 170 -36.68 -7.87 21.40
C HIS A 170 -36.14 -6.55 20.79
N ALA A 171 -36.00 -5.47 21.58
CA ALA A 171 -35.54 -4.15 21.08
C ALA A 171 -34.21 -4.20 20.29
N VAL A 172 -33.29 -5.09 20.67
CA VAL A 172 -32.03 -5.35 19.95
C VAL A 172 -32.27 -6.04 18.60
N GLU A 173 -33.23 -6.97 18.54
CA GLU A 173 -33.63 -7.62 17.30
C GLU A 173 -34.37 -6.66 16.38
N LYS A 174 -35.11 -5.67 16.92
CA LYS A 174 -35.79 -4.63 16.13
C LYS A 174 -34.78 -3.76 15.40
N LEU A 175 -33.72 -3.35 16.09
CA LEU A 175 -32.59 -2.63 15.48
C LEU A 175 -31.92 -3.49 14.41
N ARG A 176 -31.66 -4.77 14.70
CA ARG A 176 -31.05 -5.71 13.73
C ARG A 176 -31.92 -5.90 12.49
N GLN A 177 -33.23 -6.04 12.65
CA GLN A 177 -34.18 -6.17 11.55
C GLN A 177 -34.27 -4.88 10.73
N SER A 178 -34.30 -3.72 11.39
CA SER A 178 -34.24 -2.42 10.70
C SER A 178 -33.01 -2.34 9.81
N ILE A 179 -31.84 -2.66 10.38
CA ILE A 179 -30.56 -2.70 9.65
C ILE A 179 -30.63 -3.66 8.46
N GLU A 180 -31.17 -4.87 8.65
CA GLU A 180 -31.28 -5.87 7.61
C GLU A 180 -32.21 -5.44 6.47
N ILE A 181 -33.35 -4.84 6.80
CA ILE A 181 -34.31 -4.29 5.81
C ILE A 181 -33.64 -3.19 4.99
N TRP A 182 -32.96 -2.23 5.65
CA TRP A 182 -32.27 -1.15 4.95
C TRP A 182 -31.11 -1.65 4.10
N TYR A 183 -30.39 -2.66 4.57
CA TYR A 183 -29.35 -3.32 3.80
C TYR A 183 -29.91 -4.02 2.57
N ALA A 184 -30.99 -4.80 2.73
CA ALA A 184 -31.68 -5.48 1.63
C ALA A 184 -32.23 -4.48 0.61
N THR A 185 -32.79 -3.36 1.06
CA THR A 185 -33.33 -2.30 0.20
C THR A 185 -32.22 -1.59 -0.58
N SER A 186 -31.11 -1.26 0.08
CA SER A 186 -29.92 -0.67 -0.57
C SER A 186 -29.36 -1.61 -1.65
N GLU A 187 -29.25 -2.90 -1.34
CA GLU A 187 -28.76 -3.92 -2.26
C GLU A 187 -29.72 -4.15 -3.44
N TYR A 188 -31.03 -4.11 -3.20
CA TYR A 188 -32.04 -4.15 -4.27
C TYR A 188 -31.90 -2.95 -5.21
N LEU A 189 -31.84 -1.73 -4.65
CA LEU A 189 -31.67 -0.51 -5.44
C LEU A 189 -30.36 -0.53 -6.25
N ARG A 190 -29.28 -1.10 -5.69
CA ARG A 190 -28.01 -1.28 -6.40
C ARG A 190 -28.15 -2.18 -7.63
N GLN A 191 -28.96 -3.23 -7.56
CA GLN A 191 -29.21 -4.16 -8.67
C GLN A 191 -30.08 -3.49 -9.74
N GLU A 192 -31.15 -2.81 -9.33
CA GLU A 192 -32.04 -2.06 -10.22
C GLU A 192 -31.30 -0.98 -11.01
N ILE A 193 -30.38 -0.24 -10.37
CA ILE A 193 -29.55 0.75 -11.05
C ILE A 193 -28.73 0.10 -12.18
N ASN A 194 -28.15 -1.08 -11.94
CA ASN A 194 -27.34 -1.77 -12.95
C ASN A 194 -28.18 -2.25 -14.14
N LEU A 195 -29.39 -2.75 -13.85
CA LEU A 195 -30.34 -3.15 -14.89
C LEU A 195 -30.82 -1.93 -15.69
N ASN A 196 -31.12 -0.83 -15.01
CA ASN A 196 -31.58 0.41 -15.64
C ASN A 196 -30.55 0.97 -16.61
N PHE A 197 -29.26 1.03 -16.23
CA PHE A 197 -28.21 1.49 -17.15
C PHE A 197 -28.11 0.60 -18.40
N ARG A 198 -28.29 -0.72 -18.25
CA ARG A 198 -28.26 -1.65 -19.40
C ARG A 198 -29.48 -1.51 -20.32
N MET A 199 -30.63 -1.11 -19.78
CA MET A 199 -31.87 -1.01 -20.56
C MET A 199 -32.07 0.35 -21.21
N THR A 200 -31.71 1.46 -20.54
CA THR A 200 -31.97 2.82 -21.04
C THR A 200 -30.82 3.39 -21.85
N ASP A 201 -29.58 3.32 -21.35
CA ASP A 201 -28.41 3.86 -22.04
C ASP A 201 -27.13 3.07 -21.70
N PRO A 202 -26.87 1.99 -22.47
CA PRO A 202 -25.65 1.19 -22.32
C PRO A 202 -24.36 2.01 -22.53
N PHE A 203 -24.44 3.14 -23.25
CA PHE A 203 -23.29 3.98 -23.57
C PHE A 203 -23.08 5.12 -22.57
N ASN A 204 -23.82 5.13 -21.46
CA ASN A 204 -23.64 6.11 -20.41
C ASN A 204 -22.18 6.11 -19.92
N PRO A 205 -21.46 7.26 -19.93
CA PRO A 205 -20.07 7.31 -19.52
C PRO A 205 -19.81 6.79 -18.10
N VAL A 206 -20.73 7.04 -17.16
CA VAL A 206 -20.62 6.54 -15.77
C VAL A 206 -20.75 5.02 -15.72
N HIS A 207 -21.63 4.45 -16.55
CA HIS A 207 -21.76 3.01 -16.69
C HIS A 207 -20.48 2.42 -17.30
N ILE A 208 -20.04 2.93 -18.45
CA ILE A 208 -18.82 2.44 -19.12
C ILE A 208 -17.61 2.50 -18.17
N MET A 209 -17.38 3.61 -17.48
CA MET A 209 -16.22 3.76 -16.58
C MET A 209 -16.19 2.74 -15.44
N SER A 210 -17.34 2.52 -14.78
CA SER A 210 -17.39 1.62 -13.63
C SER A 210 -17.46 0.13 -14.02
N PHE A 211 -18.20 -0.23 -15.07
CA PHE A 211 -18.39 -1.64 -15.46
C PHE A 211 -17.30 -2.20 -16.36
N SER A 212 -16.53 -1.34 -17.05
CA SER A 212 -15.31 -1.75 -17.77
C SER A 212 -14.16 -2.12 -16.84
N GLY A 213 -14.24 -1.77 -15.55
CA GLY A 213 -13.13 -1.90 -14.60
C GLY A 213 -12.04 -0.83 -14.74
N ALA A 214 -12.25 0.19 -15.58
CA ALA A 214 -11.30 1.28 -15.77
C ALA A 214 -11.18 2.16 -14.50
N ARG A 215 -12.31 2.71 -14.02
CA ARG A 215 -12.33 3.48 -12.77
C ARG A 215 -13.73 3.49 -12.16
N GLY A 216 -13.75 3.17 -10.88
CA GLY A 216 -14.94 3.27 -10.05
C GLY A 216 -15.66 1.94 -9.86
N SER A 217 -16.35 1.79 -8.72
CA SER A 217 -17.10 0.58 -8.38
C SER A 217 -18.61 0.79 -8.48
N ALA A 218 -19.36 -0.30 -8.68
CA ALA A 218 -20.83 -0.25 -8.65
C ALA A 218 -21.37 0.34 -7.32
N SER A 219 -20.64 0.16 -6.21
CA SER A 219 -20.97 0.77 -4.92
C SER A 219 -20.81 2.30 -4.93
N GLN A 220 -19.81 2.83 -5.64
CA GLN A 220 -19.65 4.28 -5.81
C GLN A 220 -20.74 4.87 -6.71
N VAL A 221 -21.09 4.19 -7.80
CA VAL A 221 -22.21 4.59 -8.66
C VAL A 221 -23.54 4.57 -7.90
N HIS A 222 -23.74 3.55 -7.06
CA HIS A 222 -24.91 3.45 -6.17
C HIS A 222 -25.02 4.64 -5.22
N GLN A 223 -23.91 5.08 -4.62
CA GLN A 223 -23.92 6.27 -3.75
C GLN A 223 -24.16 7.59 -4.51
N LEU A 224 -23.81 7.64 -5.81
CA LEU A 224 -24.04 8.83 -6.63
C LEU A 224 -25.51 9.00 -7.00
N VAL A 225 -26.15 7.92 -7.48
CA VAL A 225 -27.51 7.98 -8.07
C VAL A 225 -28.57 7.46 -7.12
N GLY A 226 -28.27 6.40 -6.38
CA GLY A 226 -29.15 5.78 -5.39
C GLY A 226 -28.94 6.32 -3.98
N MET A 227 -29.43 5.57 -2.99
CA MET A 227 -29.26 5.91 -1.59
C MET A 227 -27.82 5.65 -1.14
N LYS A 228 -27.30 6.46 -0.22
CA LYS A 228 -26.00 6.18 0.41
C LYS A 228 -26.08 5.02 1.40
N GLY A 229 -27.24 4.84 2.04
CA GLY A 229 -27.53 3.72 2.93
C GLY A 229 -27.11 3.97 4.37
N LEU A 230 -26.92 2.88 5.11
CA LEU A 230 -26.55 2.92 6.53
C LEU A 230 -25.09 3.32 6.73
N MET A 231 -24.81 4.00 7.83
CA MET A 231 -23.48 4.40 8.26
C MET A 231 -23.14 3.79 9.61
N SER A 232 -21.85 3.61 9.86
CA SER A 232 -21.34 3.25 11.18
C SER A 232 -20.93 4.50 11.96
N ASP A 233 -21.13 4.46 13.26
CA ASP A 233 -20.53 5.40 14.19
C ASP A 233 -19.00 5.20 14.29
N PRO A 234 -18.27 6.07 15.01
CA PRO A 234 -16.84 5.91 15.24
C PRO A 234 -16.47 4.60 15.96
N GLN A 235 -17.37 4.02 16.76
CA GLN A 235 -17.21 2.78 17.49
C GLN A 235 -17.43 1.53 16.62
N GLY A 236 -18.01 1.69 15.42
CA GLY A 236 -18.37 0.60 14.51
C GLY A 236 -19.80 0.07 14.68
N GLN A 237 -20.62 0.67 15.52
CA GLN A 237 -22.05 0.37 15.61
C GLN A 237 -22.80 1.02 14.45
N MET A 238 -23.75 0.29 13.85
CA MET A 238 -24.60 0.81 12.79
C MET A 238 -25.61 1.81 13.35
N ILE A 239 -25.71 2.97 12.71
CA ILE A 239 -26.67 4.01 13.05
C ILE A 239 -28.02 3.65 12.40
N ASP A 240 -29.10 3.59 13.18
CA ASP A 240 -30.46 3.24 12.73
C ASP A 240 -31.13 4.30 11.81
N LEU A 241 -30.37 5.33 11.42
CA LEU A 241 -30.81 6.40 10.53
C LEU A 241 -30.08 6.26 9.20
N PRO A 242 -30.70 5.61 8.19
CA PRO A 242 -30.13 5.49 6.87
C PRO A 242 -30.15 6.82 6.12
N ILE A 243 -29.13 7.04 5.30
CA ILE A 243 -29.09 8.16 4.35
C ILE A 243 -29.83 7.74 3.08
N GLN A 244 -31.06 8.21 2.94
CA GLN A 244 -31.92 7.91 1.81
C GLN A 244 -31.56 8.75 0.59
N SER A 245 -31.01 9.95 0.81
CA SER A 245 -30.63 10.87 -0.25
C SER A 245 -29.40 10.39 -1.03
N SER A 246 -29.35 10.75 -2.31
CA SER A 246 -28.21 10.49 -3.20
C SER A 246 -27.29 11.70 -3.27
N LEU A 247 -26.01 11.49 -3.62
CA LEU A 247 -25.09 12.62 -3.84
C LEU A 247 -25.55 13.52 -4.99
N ARG A 248 -26.28 12.97 -5.98
CA ARG A 248 -26.89 13.75 -7.05
C ARG A 248 -27.99 14.68 -6.57
N LYS A 249 -28.83 14.24 -5.62
CA LYS A 249 -29.93 15.04 -5.05
C LYS A 249 -29.43 16.03 -3.98
N GLY A 250 -28.30 15.72 -3.35
CA GLY A 250 -27.77 16.45 -2.20
C GLY A 250 -28.22 15.82 -0.88
N LEU A 251 -27.41 16.04 0.16
CA LEU A 251 -27.64 15.52 1.51
C LEU A 251 -28.18 16.62 2.41
N SER A 252 -29.11 16.28 3.30
CA SER A 252 -29.48 17.16 4.41
C SER A 252 -28.32 17.32 5.40
N LEU A 253 -28.38 18.36 6.24
CA LEU A 253 -27.34 18.62 7.25
C LEU A 253 -27.12 17.41 8.17
N THR A 254 -28.19 16.77 8.62
CA THR A 254 -28.14 15.58 9.48
C THR A 254 -27.50 14.39 8.76
N GLU A 255 -27.91 14.11 7.52
CA GLU A 255 -27.32 13.03 6.71
C GLU A 255 -25.83 13.28 6.42
N TYR A 256 -25.45 14.54 6.18
CA TYR A 256 -24.07 14.92 5.97
C TYR A 256 -23.22 14.71 7.23
N ILE A 257 -23.72 15.10 8.40
CA ILE A 257 -23.03 14.87 9.69
C ILE A 257 -22.86 13.37 9.96
N ILE A 258 -23.90 12.56 9.75
CA ILE A 258 -23.84 11.10 9.91
C ILE A 258 -22.77 10.50 8.98
N SER A 259 -22.70 10.97 7.73
CA SER A 259 -21.67 10.57 6.78
C SER A 259 -20.24 10.93 7.21
N CYS A 260 -20.05 12.03 7.95
CA CYS A 260 -18.73 12.49 8.38
C CYS A 260 -18.06 11.54 9.37
N PHE A 261 -18.82 10.81 10.21
CA PHE A 261 -18.25 9.85 11.15
C PHE A 261 -17.48 8.72 10.45
N GLY A 262 -18.13 8.09 9.46
CA GLY A 262 -17.51 7.05 8.64
C GLY A 262 -16.32 7.58 7.83
N ALA A 263 -16.44 8.77 7.24
CA ALA A 263 -15.37 9.37 6.46
C ALA A 263 -14.12 9.67 7.31
N ARG A 264 -14.30 10.30 8.48
CA ARG A 264 -13.18 10.61 9.39
C ARG A 264 -12.51 9.34 9.89
N LYS A 265 -13.30 8.32 10.25
CA LYS A 265 -12.77 7.02 10.68
C LYS A 265 -11.97 6.36 9.57
N GLY A 266 -12.48 6.32 8.34
CA GLY A 266 -11.75 5.74 7.20
C GLY A 266 -10.42 6.45 6.91
N VAL A 267 -10.37 7.78 7.05
CA VAL A 267 -9.13 8.55 6.93
C VAL A 267 -8.15 8.19 8.05
N ALA A 268 -8.61 8.17 9.31
CA ALA A 268 -7.78 7.80 10.45
C ALA A 268 -7.24 6.36 10.35
N ASP A 269 -8.10 5.42 9.97
CA ASP A 269 -7.80 4.00 9.79
C ASP A 269 -6.84 3.76 8.61
N THR A 270 -6.67 4.72 7.70
CA THR A 270 -5.64 4.64 6.65
C THR A 270 -4.26 5.03 7.21
N PHE A 271 -4.21 6.06 8.06
CA PHE A 271 -2.94 6.58 8.58
C PHE A 271 -2.34 5.74 9.71
N VAL A 272 -3.14 5.33 10.68
CA VAL A 272 -2.66 4.65 11.90
C VAL A 272 -1.95 3.31 11.62
N PRO A 273 -2.51 2.36 10.84
CA PRO A 273 -1.90 1.05 10.64
C PRO A 273 -0.66 1.07 9.74
N THR A 274 -0.40 2.17 9.02
CA THR A 274 0.75 2.30 8.12
C THR A 274 2.07 2.03 8.84
N SER A 275 2.17 2.47 10.10
CA SER A 275 3.35 2.22 10.95
C SER A 275 3.56 0.72 11.28
N TYR A 276 2.46 0.00 11.57
CA TYR A 276 2.49 -1.42 11.91
C TYR A 276 2.85 -2.29 10.71
N ALA A 277 2.34 -1.97 9.52
CA ALA A 277 2.68 -2.69 8.30
C ALA A 277 4.19 -2.60 8.00
N GLY A 278 4.78 -1.40 8.11
CA GLY A 278 6.22 -1.22 7.93
C GLY A 278 7.06 -1.95 8.98
N TYR A 279 6.60 -1.97 10.24
CA TYR A 279 7.26 -2.72 11.31
C TYR A 279 7.23 -4.23 11.06
N LEU A 280 6.08 -4.78 10.65
CA LEU A 280 5.94 -6.21 10.34
C LEU A 280 6.87 -6.62 9.20
N THR A 281 6.88 -5.88 8.09
CA THR A 281 7.77 -6.14 6.96
C THR A 281 9.23 -6.14 7.39
N ARG A 282 9.64 -5.17 8.23
CA ARG A 282 11.01 -5.13 8.77
C ARG A 282 11.35 -6.38 9.56
N ARG A 283 10.49 -6.82 10.48
CA ARG A 283 10.75 -8.04 11.28
C ARG A 283 10.85 -9.29 10.41
N LEU A 284 10.00 -9.39 9.40
CA LEU A 284 10.05 -10.51 8.46
C LEU A 284 11.38 -10.52 7.69
N VAL A 285 11.85 -9.36 7.22
CA VAL A 285 13.14 -9.25 6.54
C VAL A 285 14.30 -9.58 7.49
N GLU A 286 14.30 -9.11 8.73
CA GLU A 286 15.35 -9.40 9.71
C GLU A 286 15.49 -10.92 9.98
N VAL A 287 14.38 -11.66 9.99
CA VAL A 287 14.39 -13.12 10.16
C VAL A 287 14.83 -13.84 8.88
N VAL A 288 14.39 -13.39 7.71
CA VAL A 288 14.55 -14.14 6.44
C VAL A 288 15.79 -13.73 5.64
N GLN A 289 16.43 -12.59 5.94
CA GLN A 289 17.53 -12.02 5.13
C GLN A 289 18.73 -12.95 4.87
N HIS A 290 18.95 -13.95 5.73
CA HIS A 290 20.06 -14.90 5.59
C HIS A 290 19.72 -16.14 4.75
N ILE A 291 18.44 -16.30 4.35
CA ILE A 291 17.97 -17.42 3.55
C ILE A 291 18.29 -17.15 2.08
N VAL A 292 19.24 -17.92 1.52
CA VAL A 292 19.69 -17.80 0.12
C VAL A 292 19.75 -19.20 -0.51
N VAL A 293 19.23 -19.34 -1.73
CA VAL A 293 19.34 -20.58 -2.51
C VAL A 293 20.78 -20.73 -3.00
N ARG A 294 21.49 -21.73 -2.49
CA ARG A 294 22.91 -21.98 -2.83
C ARG A 294 23.13 -23.17 -3.76
N ARG A 295 22.17 -24.09 -3.83
CA ARG A 295 22.25 -25.34 -4.60
C ARG A 295 20.94 -25.55 -5.34
N THR A 296 21.01 -26.18 -6.49
CA THR A 296 19.85 -26.52 -7.33
C THR A 296 19.03 -27.65 -6.74
N ASP A 297 19.69 -28.67 -6.18
CA ASP A 297 19.04 -29.80 -5.52
C ASP A 297 19.71 -30.14 -4.18
N CYS A 298 18.90 -30.50 -3.19
CA CYS A 298 19.32 -30.94 -1.87
C CYS A 298 19.18 -32.45 -1.66
N GLY A 299 18.56 -33.18 -2.60
CA GLY A 299 18.41 -34.65 -2.56
C GLY A 299 17.43 -35.18 -1.51
N THR A 300 16.59 -34.32 -0.92
CA THR A 300 15.60 -34.74 0.09
C THR A 300 14.36 -35.35 -0.57
N THR A 301 13.87 -36.47 -0.03
CA THR A 301 12.56 -37.06 -0.39
C THR A 301 11.42 -36.54 0.50
N ARG A 302 11.73 -35.76 1.54
CA ARG A 302 10.71 -35.21 2.45
C ARG A 302 9.91 -34.10 1.78
N GLY A 303 8.59 -34.27 1.76
CA GLY A 303 7.62 -33.27 1.28
C GLY A 303 6.53 -32.95 2.30
N ILE A 304 5.58 -32.11 1.88
CA ILE A 304 4.36 -31.79 2.64
C ILE A 304 3.16 -32.33 1.86
N TYR A 305 2.31 -33.10 2.52
CA TYR A 305 1.06 -33.58 1.94
C TYR A 305 0.06 -32.42 1.83
N VAL A 306 -0.45 -32.17 0.62
CA VAL A 306 -1.44 -31.12 0.35
C VAL A 306 -2.72 -31.77 -0.19
N SER A 307 -3.83 -31.60 0.52
CA SER A 307 -5.15 -32.08 0.10
C SER A 307 -6.11 -30.92 -0.18
N PRO A 308 -7.05 -31.05 -1.14
CA PRO A 308 -8.08 -30.05 -1.35
C PRO A 308 -9.00 -30.00 -0.11
N ARG A 309 -9.19 -28.81 0.48
CA ARG A 309 -10.18 -28.64 1.55
C ARG A 309 -11.60 -28.81 0.97
N ASN A 310 -12.49 -29.52 1.65
CA ASN A 310 -13.84 -29.80 1.18
C ASN A 310 -14.62 -28.51 0.84
N GLY A 311 -15.00 -28.35 -0.42
CA GLY A 311 -15.84 -27.25 -0.91
C GLY A 311 -15.72 -27.01 -2.43
N ILE A 312 -16.78 -26.47 -3.04
CA ILE A 312 -16.85 -26.11 -4.48
C ILE A 312 -15.72 -25.12 -4.88
N MET A 313 -15.18 -24.39 -3.91
CA MET A 313 -14.10 -23.42 -4.07
C MET A 313 -12.69 -24.04 -4.09
N ALA A 314 -12.55 -25.37 -4.02
CA ALA A 314 -11.27 -26.01 -3.77
C ALA A 314 -10.42 -26.24 -5.04
N LYS A 315 -11.01 -26.62 -6.19
CA LYS A 315 -10.20 -27.08 -7.34
C LYS A 315 -9.27 -26.01 -7.89
N ARG A 316 -9.78 -24.80 -8.15
CA ARG A 316 -8.98 -23.70 -8.74
C ARG A 316 -7.89 -23.20 -7.78
N ILE A 317 -8.21 -23.08 -6.50
CA ILE A 317 -7.26 -22.64 -5.46
C ILE A 317 -6.19 -23.72 -5.23
N PHE A 318 -6.60 -24.99 -5.25
CA PHE A 318 -5.70 -26.12 -5.12
C PHE A 318 -4.72 -26.19 -6.28
N SER A 319 -5.19 -26.07 -7.54
CA SER A 319 -4.31 -25.98 -8.70
C SER A 319 -3.34 -24.79 -8.60
N GLN A 320 -3.82 -23.61 -8.20
CA GLN A 320 -2.94 -22.44 -7.98
C GLN A 320 -1.88 -22.69 -6.90
N THR A 321 -2.19 -23.48 -5.87
CA THR A 321 -1.26 -23.81 -4.79
C THR A 321 -0.17 -24.77 -5.26
N LEU A 322 -0.48 -25.66 -6.20
CA LEU A 322 0.45 -26.66 -6.74
C LEU A 322 1.37 -26.10 -7.84
N ILE A 323 0.92 -25.11 -8.60
CA ILE A 323 1.72 -24.50 -9.68
C ILE A 323 3.05 -23.97 -9.12
N GLY A 324 4.16 -24.36 -9.77
CA GLY A 324 5.51 -23.94 -9.41
C GLY A 324 6.17 -24.73 -8.27
N ARG A 325 5.50 -25.74 -7.71
CA ARG A 325 6.10 -26.68 -6.74
C ARG A 325 6.65 -27.92 -7.44
N VAL A 326 7.72 -28.49 -6.89
CA VAL A 326 8.30 -29.75 -7.35
C VAL A 326 7.65 -30.92 -6.57
N LEU A 327 7.34 -32.02 -7.25
CA LEU A 327 6.81 -33.22 -6.62
C LEU A 327 7.91 -33.94 -5.83
N ALA A 328 7.58 -34.38 -4.61
CA ALA A 328 8.48 -35.17 -3.77
C ALA A 328 8.43 -36.67 -4.12
N ASP A 329 7.24 -37.18 -4.39
CA ASP A 329 6.97 -38.57 -4.75
C ASP A 329 6.13 -38.64 -6.04
N ASP A 330 6.22 -39.77 -6.74
CA ASP A 330 5.41 -40.05 -7.93
C ASP A 330 3.91 -40.11 -7.59
N ILE A 331 3.08 -39.55 -8.47
CA ILE A 331 1.62 -39.60 -8.32
C ILE A 331 1.09 -40.86 -8.99
N TYR A 332 0.62 -41.80 -8.18
CA TYR A 332 -0.07 -42.98 -8.67
C TYR A 332 -1.55 -42.67 -8.89
N MET A 333 -2.04 -42.86 -10.12
CA MET A 333 -3.49 -42.89 -10.37
C MET A 333 -4.00 -44.25 -9.90
N GLY A 334 -4.94 -44.25 -8.94
CA GLY A 334 -5.57 -45.49 -8.48
C GLY A 334 -6.24 -46.22 -9.65
N SER A 335 -6.01 -47.53 -9.72
CA SER A 335 -6.67 -48.48 -10.64
C SER A 335 -8.17 -48.56 -10.39
#